data_AF-A0A496SXN4-F1
#
_entry.id   AF-A0A496SXN4-F1
#
_cell.length_a   1.000
_cell.length_b   1.000
_cell.length_c   1.000
_cell.angle_alpha   90.00
_cell.angle_beta   90.00
_cell.angle_gamma   90.00
#
_symmetry.space_group_name_H-M   'P 1'
#
loop_
_entity.id
_entity.type
_entity.pdbx_description
1 polymer ?
#
loop_
_entity_poly.entity_id
_entity_poly.type
_entity_poly.pdbx_seq_one_letter_code
_entity_poly.pdbx_strand_id
1 'polypeptide(L)'
;MDNYILFYTKINFTITPIILGCIVITRLNILSDNHLHSSVYEMIPPVARDRPNDFSEYPHRVVLRDLTKLTPREISLLMYAVDDLQFKPPLKVKTPSGLTCGTMDIIHEGHIYFLLAAASLLRGGDLIVLLRSDEMYEKQKGKKPVLNERERARIITAIDGVKAAIIIPTDGEESYRFIEGLFVEGYPDYYFFGYDQLDPNQPSGWNRGLMEYFEPKGTEFYRLPKYGEVNSSIIKARIIKSR
;
A
#
# COMPACT_ATOMS: atom_id res chain seq x y z
N MET A 1 0.62 -1.09 -23.92
CA MET A 1 0.76 -1.27 -22.46
C MET A 1 -0.22 -0.32 -21.83
N ASP A 2 -1.42 -0.81 -21.54
CA ASP A 2 -2.46 0.03 -20.98
C ASP A 2 -2.03 0.55 -19.61
N ASN A 3 -2.17 1.85 -19.44
CA ASN A 3 -1.79 2.59 -18.24
C ASN A 3 -2.63 2.09 -17.07
N TYR A 4 -2.12 1.16 -16.27
CA TYR A 4 -2.75 0.80 -15.00
C TYR A 4 -2.69 2.01 -14.08
N ILE A 5 -3.77 2.77 -14.05
CA ILE A 5 -4.01 3.78 -13.03
C ILE A 5 -4.67 3.06 -11.86
N LEU A 6 -4.04 3.11 -10.70
CA LEU A 6 -4.52 2.43 -9.50
C LEU A 6 -5.27 3.44 -8.64
N PHE A 7 -6.60 3.32 -8.58
CA PHE A 7 -7.47 4.31 -7.97
C PHE A 7 -7.77 4.01 -6.50
N TYR A 8 -7.69 5.04 -5.67
CA TYR A 8 -8.23 5.03 -4.31
C TYR A 8 -9.27 6.13 -4.19
N THR A 9 -10.57 5.80 -4.36
CA THR A 9 -11.63 6.80 -4.11
C THR A 9 -12.02 6.90 -2.64
N LYS A 10 -12.22 8.11 -2.12
CA LYS A 10 -12.63 8.34 -0.73
C LYS A 10 -13.97 7.66 -0.44
N ILE A 11 -14.06 7.01 0.71
CA ILE A 11 -15.34 6.52 1.21
C ILE A 11 -16.06 7.72 1.82
N ASN A 12 -17.25 8.05 1.31
CA ASN A 12 -18.10 9.07 1.91
C ASN A 12 -18.55 8.61 3.29
N PHE A 13 -17.79 8.98 4.31
CA PHE A 13 -18.22 8.84 5.68
C PHE A 13 -19.12 10.02 6.06
N THR A 14 -20.37 9.77 6.40
CA THR A 14 -21.20 10.69 7.20
C THR A 14 -20.69 10.66 8.64
N ILE A 15 -19.62 11.40 8.94
CA ILE A 15 -19.11 11.53 10.31
C ILE A 15 -19.63 12.84 10.92
N THR A 16 -20.31 12.72 12.05
CA THR A 16 -20.69 13.81 12.96
C THR A 16 -19.41 14.36 13.63
N PRO A 17 -19.22 15.68 13.75
CA PRO A 17 -17.90 16.24 14.03
C PRO A 17 -17.62 16.34 15.53
N ILE A 18 -16.61 15.64 16.06
CA ILE A 18 -15.93 16.09 17.29
C ILE A 18 -14.41 15.77 17.23
N ILE A 19 -13.65 16.81 17.60
CA ILE A 19 -12.25 16.91 18.08
C ILE A 19 -11.20 17.40 17.06
N LEU A 20 -10.58 18.50 17.50
CA LEU A 20 -9.76 19.51 16.83
C LEU A 20 -8.36 19.52 17.49
N GLY A 21 -7.28 19.86 16.77
CA GLY A 21 -5.97 20.13 17.40
C GLY A 21 -4.74 20.39 16.49
N CYS A 22 -4.51 21.68 16.18
CA CYS A 22 -3.27 22.50 16.01
C CYS A 22 -1.99 22.06 15.20
N ILE A 23 -1.51 22.95 14.28
CA ILE A 23 -0.26 23.79 14.35
C ILE A 23 0.10 24.48 12.96
N VAL A 24 0.14 25.83 12.97
CA VAL A 24 1.00 26.91 12.35
C VAL A 24 1.59 26.90 10.89
N ILE A 25 1.14 27.88 10.06
CA ILE A 25 1.76 28.86 9.08
C ILE A 25 3.08 28.50 8.30
N THR A 26 3.22 28.57 6.95
CA THR A 26 3.38 29.80 6.10
C THR A 26 3.31 29.57 4.56
N ARG A 27 2.70 30.55 3.85
CA ARG A 27 2.66 31.00 2.42
C ARG A 27 2.73 30.06 1.19
N LEU A 28 1.69 30.21 0.35
CA LEU A 28 1.45 29.70 -1.01
C LEU A 28 2.22 30.46 -2.10
N ASN A 29 2.61 29.74 -3.16
CA ASN A 29 2.51 30.21 -4.54
C ASN A 29 2.15 28.99 -5.42
N ILE A 30 0.88 28.92 -5.81
CA ILE A 30 0.38 27.92 -6.76
C ILE A 30 0.70 28.43 -8.16
N LEU A 31 1.34 27.61 -8.99
CA LEU A 31 1.30 27.76 -10.43
C LEU A 31 1.00 26.43 -11.12
N SER A 32 0.02 26.54 -12.01
CA SER A 32 -0.41 25.60 -13.03
C SER A 32 0.74 25.19 -13.97
N ASP A 33 0.71 23.92 -14.37
CA ASP A 33 1.43 23.30 -15.48
C ASP A 33 2.95 23.51 -15.58
N ASN A 34 3.64 22.36 -15.47
CA ASN A 34 5.07 22.13 -15.57
C ASN A 34 5.90 22.54 -14.34
N HIS A 35 6.71 21.57 -13.88
CA HIS A 35 7.56 21.57 -12.68
C HIS A 35 6.86 21.10 -11.39
N LEU A 36 6.56 19.80 -11.31
CA LEU A 36 6.28 19.12 -10.05
C LEU A 36 7.56 18.99 -9.23
N HIS A 37 7.88 20.06 -8.50
CA HIS A 37 8.76 20.02 -7.34
C HIS A 37 8.06 20.72 -6.17
N SER A 38 6.85 20.27 -5.85
CA SER A 38 6.02 20.81 -4.78
C SER A 38 5.85 19.77 -3.67
N SER A 39 6.10 20.21 -2.45
CA SER A 39 5.94 19.38 -1.24
C SER A 39 4.48 18.97 -1.04
N VAL A 40 4.17 17.90 -0.30
CA VAL A 40 2.77 17.52 -0.01
C VAL A 40 1.98 18.65 0.63
N TYR A 41 2.65 19.57 1.33
CA TYR A 41 2.05 20.78 1.89
C TYR A 41 1.43 21.71 0.85
N GLU A 42 1.83 21.61 -0.41
CA GLU A 42 1.22 22.35 -1.52
C GLU A 42 0.01 21.62 -2.11
N MET A 43 -0.08 20.29 -1.91
CA MET A 43 -1.26 19.49 -2.29
C MET A 43 -2.35 19.52 -1.22
N ILE A 44 -1.98 19.81 0.03
CA ILE A 44 -2.91 19.96 1.15
C ILE A 44 -3.32 21.44 1.26
N PRO A 45 -4.60 21.78 1.07
CA PRO A 45 -5.04 23.18 1.14
C PRO A 45 -4.80 23.75 2.55
N PRO A 46 -4.50 25.04 2.70
CA PRO A 46 -4.28 25.65 4.01
C PRO A 46 -5.45 25.44 4.99
N VAL A 47 -6.70 25.35 4.49
CA VAL A 47 -7.90 25.11 5.30
C VAL A 47 -7.85 23.79 6.08
N ALA A 48 -7.12 22.80 5.58
CA ALA A 48 -6.95 21.50 6.25
C ALA A 48 -6.33 21.66 7.64
N ARG A 49 -5.66 22.78 7.91
CA ARG A 49 -5.11 23.10 9.24
C ARG A 49 -6.21 23.42 10.25
N ASP A 50 -7.21 24.18 9.82
CA ASP A 50 -8.30 24.65 10.68
C ASP A 50 -9.47 23.65 10.68
N ARG A 51 -9.59 22.88 9.60
CA ARG A 51 -10.61 21.86 9.38
C ARG A 51 -9.98 20.59 8.77
N PRO A 52 -9.25 19.79 9.56
CA PRO A 52 -8.55 18.60 9.05
C PRO A 52 -9.45 17.51 8.46
N ASN A 53 -10.77 17.62 8.69
CA ASN A 53 -11.79 16.73 8.14
C ASN A 53 -12.69 17.42 7.10
N ASP A 54 -12.37 18.65 6.67
CA ASP A 54 -13.06 19.35 5.58
C ASP A 54 -12.29 19.11 4.28
N PHE A 55 -12.75 18.11 3.54
CA PHE A 55 -12.09 17.63 2.34
C PHE A 55 -12.55 18.37 1.08
N SER A 56 -13.44 19.37 1.22
CA SER A 56 -14.00 20.10 0.08
C SER A 56 -12.98 20.93 -0.70
N GLU A 57 -11.88 21.30 -0.06
CA GLU A 57 -10.79 22.07 -0.67
C GLU A 57 -9.60 21.22 -1.13
N TYR A 58 -9.61 19.91 -0.87
CA TYR A 58 -8.53 19.04 -1.35
C TYR A 58 -8.67 18.81 -2.86
N PRO A 59 -7.55 18.62 -3.57
CA PRO A 59 -7.62 18.27 -4.98
C PRO A 59 -8.46 16.99 -5.14
N HIS A 60 -9.42 17.04 -6.06
CA HIS A 60 -10.25 15.87 -6.37
C HIS A 60 -9.40 14.69 -6.85
N ARG A 61 -8.32 14.94 -7.59
CA ARG A 61 -7.44 13.91 -8.12
C ARG A 61 -5.97 14.25 -7.91
N VAL A 62 -5.20 13.27 -7.43
CA VAL A 62 -3.73 13.35 -7.33
C VAL A 62 -3.13 12.13 -8.01
N VAL A 63 -2.14 12.32 -8.86
CA VAL A 63 -1.44 11.24 -9.57
C VAL A 63 0.02 11.21 -9.12
N LEU A 64 0.42 10.10 -8.51
CA LEU A 64 1.77 9.86 -8.01
C LEU A 64 2.56 8.98 -8.97
N ARG A 65 3.79 9.40 -9.25
CA ARG A 65 4.76 8.64 -10.06
C ARG A 65 6.15 8.59 -9.43
N ASP A 66 6.67 9.72 -8.95
CA ASP A 66 7.94 9.76 -8.21
C ASP A 66 7.68 9.75 -6.70
N LEU A 67 7.71 8.56 -6.11
CA LEU A 67 7.50 8.39 -4.68
C LEU A 67 8.73 8.79 -3.86
N THR A 68 9.91 8.97 -4.47
CA THR A 68 11.13 9.38 -3.74
C THR A 68 11.01 10.78 -3.14
N LYS A 69 10.07 11.59 -3.67
CA LYS A 69 9.78 12.95 -3.24
C LYS A 69 8.89 13.04 -2.01
N LEU A 70 8.25 11.94 -1.63
CA LEU A 70 7.28 11.90 -0.54
C LEU A 70 7.74 10.93 0.55
N THR A 71 7.49 11.30 1.80
CA THR A 71 7.62 10.41 2.94
C THR A 71 6.45 9.41 2.98
N PRO A 72 6.61 8.24 3.64
CA PRO A 72 5.50 7.31 3.92
C PRO A 72 4.29 8.01 4.54
N ARG A 73 4.53 8.88 5.54
CA ARG A 73 3.48 9.64 6.23
C ARG A 73 2.69 10.54 5.27
N GLU A 74 3.37 11.22 4.36
CA GLU A 74 2.74 12.08 3.37
C GLU A 74 1.86 11.29 2.40
N ILE A 75 2.33 10.15 1.89
CA ILE A 75 1.51 9.28 1.03
C ILE A 75 0.30 8.75 1.80
N SER A 76 0.48 8.34 3.06
CA SER A 76 -0.60 7.91 3.93
C SER A 76 -1.67 9.00 4.09
N LEU A 77 -1.27 10.25 4.37
CA LEU A 77 -2.21 11.37 4.47
C LEU A 77 -2.99 11.59 3.16
N LEU A 78 -2.30 11.53 2.00
CA LEU A 78 -2.96 11.66 0.70
C LEU A 78 -4.03 10.57 0.49
N MET A 79 -3.80 9.33 0.93
CA MET A 79 -4.78 8.23 0.80
C MET A 79 -6.08 8.45 1.58
N TYR A 80 -6.05 9.25 2.64
CA TYR A 80 -7.24 9.61 3.42
C TYR A 80 -7.88 10.92 2.97
N ALA A 81 -7.08 11.84 2.42
CA ALA A 81 -7.51 13.20 2.19
C ALA A 81 -7.89 13.52 0.75
N VAL A 82 -7.27 12.85 -0.22
CA VAL A 82 -7.59 13.01 -1.64
C VAL A 82 -8.76 12.13 -1.99
N ASP A 83 -9.71 12.66 -2.78
CA ASP A 83 -10.83 11.86 -3.27
C ASP A 83 -10.32 10.78 -4.21
N ASP A 84 -9.59 11.09 -5.28
CA ASP A 84 -9.07 10.14 -6.28
C ASP A 84 -7.53 10.14 -6.30
N LEU A 85 -6.90 9.37 -5.40
CA LEU A 85 -5.46 9.17 -5.42
C LEU A 85 -5.08 8.04 -6.38
N GLN A 86 -4.13 8.31 -7.27
CA GLN A 86 -3.70 7.41 -8.32
C GLN A 86 -2.20 7.16 -8.28
N PHE A 87 -1.79 5.89 -8.45
CA PHE A 87 -0.41 5.55 -8.78
C PHE A 87 -0.31 5.32 -10.29
N LYS A 88 0.62 6.01 -10.95
CA LYS A 88 0.88 5.89 -12.40
C LYS A 88 2.25 5.25 -12.63
N PRO A 89 2.30 3.94 -12.93
CA PRO A 89 3.54 3.24 -13.22
C PRO A 89 4.25 3.74 -14.50
N PRO A 90 5.57 3.51 -14.64
CA PRO A 90 6.44 2.96 -13.61
C PRO A 90 6.67 3.97 -12.47
N LEU A 91 6.67 3.47 -11.24
CA LEU A 91 6.90 4.24 -10.03
C LEU A 91 8.39 4.37 -9.76
N LYS A 92 8.85 5.59 -9.51
CA LYS A 92 10.20 5.84 -9.02
C LYS A 92 10.19 5.74 -7.50
N VAL A 93 10.98 4.80 -6.99
CA VAL A 93 11.10 4.46 -5.56
C VAL A 93 12.57 4.52 -5.15
N LYS A 94 12.84 4.63 -3.84
CA LYS A 94 14.20 4.55 -3.32
C LYS A 94 14.73 3.13 -3.43
N THR A 95 16.00 3.01 -3.78
CA THR A 95 16.73 1.75 -3.73
C THR A 95 17.42 1.59 -2.36
N PRO A 96 17.48 0.38 -1.81
CA PRO A 96 16.84 -0.82 -2.35
C PRO A 96 15.32 -0.77 -2.22
N SER A 97 14.63 -1.23 -3.25
CA SER A 97 13.18 -1.33 -3.32
C SER A 97 12.73 -2.71 -2.84
N GLY A 98 11.74 -2.73 -1.95
CA GLY A 98 11.14 -3.95 -1.45
C GLY A 98 9.72 -4.14 -1.93
N LEU A 99 9.32 -5.39 -2.15
CA LEU A 99 7.95 -5.76 -2.49
C LEU A 99 7.47 -6.90 -1.58
N THR A 100 6.19 -6.88 -1.24
CA THR A 100 5.49 -8.04 -0.69
C THR A 100 4.06 -8.07 -1.19
N CYS A 101 3.42 -9.24 -1.24
CA CYS A 101 2.02 -9.38 -1.65
C CYS A 101 1.22 -10.22 -0.66
N GLY A 102 0.06 -9.70 -0.24
CA GLY A 102 -0.82 -10.36 0.72
C GLY A 102 -2.27 -9.90 0.58
N THR A 103 -3.17 -10.54 1.31
CA THR A 103 -4.52 -9.97 1.49
C THR A 103 -4.51 -8.94 2.61
N MET A 104 -3.77 -9.20 3.71
CA MET A 104 -3.73 -8.32 4.89
C MET A 104 -5.12 -7.98 5.47
N ASP A 105 -6.03 -8.95 5.49
CA ASP A 105 -7.37 -8.77 6.08
C ASP A 105 -7.29 -8.85 7.62
N ILE A 106 -7.99 -7.97 8.33
CA ILE A 106 -7.89 -7.76 9.79
C ILE A 106 -6.43 -7.65 10.26
N ILE A 107 -5.94 -6.42 10.36
CA ILE A 107 -4.57 -6.16 10.80
C ILE A 107 -4.33 -6.65 12.22
N HIS A 108 -3.15 -7.23 12.43
CA HIS A 108 -2.72 -7.81 13.69
C HIS A 108 -1.21 -7.79 13.82
N GLU A 109 -0.70 -8.10 15.00
CA GLU A 109 0.73 -8.03 15.34
C GLU A 109 1.64 -8.77 14.35
N GLY A 110 1.21 -9.94 13.86
CA GLY A 110 1.94 -10.67 12.82
C GLY A 110 2.17 -9.87 11.53
N HIS A 111 1.15 -9.14 11.05
CA HIS A 111 1.29 -8.27 9.88
C HIS A 111 2.19 -7.07 10.20
N ILE A 112 2.01 -6.44 11.36
CA ILE A 112 2.82 -5.29 11.79
C ILE A 112 4.30 -5.67 11.84
N TYR A 113 4.64 -6.74 12.56
CA TYR A 113 6.02 -7.20 12.68
C TYR A 113 6.61 -7.56 11.31
N PHE A 114 5.88 -8.28 10.47
CA PHE A 114 6.34 -8.65 9.13
C PHE A 114 6.72 -7.42 8.29
N LEU A 115 5.87 -6.40 8.27
CA LEU A 115 6.10 -5.18 7.49
C LEU A 115 7.26 -4.35 8.05
N LEU A 116 7.35 -4.20 9.38
CA LEU A 116 8.47 -3.51 10.03
C LEU A 116 9.80 -4.22 9.77
N ALA A 117 9.83 -5.55 9.85
CA ALA A 117 11.03 -6.34 9.58
C ALA A 117 11.45 -6.22 8.11
N ALA A 118 10.51 -6.35 7.16
CA ALA A 118 10.77 -6.16 5.74
C ALA A 118 11.33 -4.75 5.45
N ALA A 119 10.69 -3.70 5.97
CA ALA A 119 11.14 -2.33 5.78
C ALA A 119 12.53 -2.07 6.41
N SER A 120 12.81 -2.66 7.57
CA SER A 120 14.11 -2.53 8.25
C SER A 120 15.27 -3.12 7.42
N LEU A 121 15.01 -4.21 6.69
CA LEU A 121 16.00 -4.84 5.82
C LEU A 121 16.38 -3.96 4.61
N LEU A 122 15.52 -3.01 4.23
CA LEU A 122 15.76 -2.08 3.12
C LEU A 122 16.68 -0.90 3.49
N ARG A 123 17.09 -0.74 4.75
CA ARG A 123 18.07 0.27 5.21
C ARG A 123 17.78 1.71 4.69
N GLY A 124 16.51 2.12 4.66
CA GLY A 124 16.08 3.43 4.19
C GLY A 124 15.57 3.48 2.74
N GLY A 125 15.54 2.33 2.07
CA GLY A 125 14.80 2.10 0.83
C GLY A 125 13.28 2.08 1.02
N ASP A 126 12.54 1.90 -0.07
CA ASP A 126 11.08 1.97 -0.09
C ASP A 126 10.43 0.58 -0.17
N LEU A 127 9.53 0.25 0.78
CA LEU A 127 8.73 -0.98 0.74
C LEU A 127 7.34 -0.73 0.12
N ILE A 128 7.05 -1.40 -1.00
CA ILE A 128 5.73 -1.42 -1.62
C ILE A 128 4.98 -2.70 -1.20
N VAL A 129 3.72 -2.55 -0.79
CA VAL A 129 2.86 -3.69 -0.38
C VAL A 129 1.75 -3.87 -1.38
N LEU A 130 1.73 -5.01 -2.07
CA LEU A 130 0.63 -5.40 -2.93
C LEU A 130 -0.49 -6.05 -2.13
N LEU A 131 -1.71 -5.60 -2.38
CA LEU A 131 -2.91 -6.12 -1.76
C LEU A 131 -3.78 -6.80 -2.80
N ARG A 132 -4.06 -8.09 -2.58
CA ARG A 132 -5.03 -8.82 -3.43
C ARG A 132 -6.36 -8.08 -3.45
N SER A 133 -6.98 -7.96 -4.63
CA SER A 133 -8.32 -7.39 -4.76
C SER A 133 -9.36 -8.19 -3.98
N ASP A 134 -10.50 -7.58 -3.70
CA ASP A 134 -11.59 -8.28 -3.02
C ASP A 134 -12.11 -9.47 -3.87
N GLU A 135 -12.17 -9.33 -5.20
CA GLU A 135 -12.56 -10.39 -6.13
C GLU A 135 -11.56 -11.55 -6.12
N MET A 136 -10.25 -11.25 -6.11
CA MET A 136 -9.21 -12.29 -6.02
C MET A 136 -9.35 -13.09 -4.74
N TYR A 137 -9.57 -12.41 -3.61
CA TYR A 137 -9.74 -13.07 -2.33
C TYR A 137 -11.04 -13.90 -2.28
N GLU A 138 -12.14 -13.38 -2.80
CA GLU A 138 -13.41 -14.08 -2.88
C GLU A 138 -13.31 -15.35 -3.74
N LYS A 139 -12.65 -15.27 -4.90
CA LYS A 139 -12.34 -16.44 -5.74
C LYS A 139 -11.51 -17.49 -5.00
N GLN A 140 -10.55 -17.06 -4.19
CA GLN A 140 -9.66 -17.97 -3.45
C GLN A 140 -10.31 -18.60 -2.22
N LYS A 141 -11.12 -17.84 -1.47
CA LYS A 141 -11.62 -18.24 -0.14
C LYS A 141 -13.13 -18.46 -0.08
N GLY A 142 -13.85 -18.25 -1.19
CA GLY A 142 -15.31 -18.39 -1.29
C GLY A 142 -16.08 -17.34 -0.49
N LYS A 143 -15.41 -16.25 -0.06
CA LYS A 143 -15.99 -15.15 0.71
C LYS A 143 -15.15 -13.90 0.58
N LYS A 144 -15.77 -12.74 0.72
CA LYS A 144 -15.08 -11.45 0.80
C LYS A 144 -14.25 -11.30 2.07
N PRO A 145 -13.17 -10.49 2.04
CA PRO A 145 -12.47 -10.10 3.26
C PRO A 145 -13.39 -9.27 4.17
N VAL A 146 -13.02 -9.13 5.45
CA VAL A 146 -13.79 -8.28 6.38
C VAL A 146 -13.57 -6.80 6.06
N LEU A 147 -12.33 -6.43 5.76
CA LEU A 147 -11.98 -5.10 5.28
C LEU A 147 -11.87 -5.14 3.75
N ASN A 148 -12.56 -4.23 3.06
CA ASN A 148 -12.44 -4.12 1.60
C ASN A 148 -11.03 -3.68 1.20
N GLU A 149 -10.68 -3.88 -0.06
CA GLU A 149 -9.33 -3.61 -0.60
C GLU A 149 -8.83 -2.19 -0.36
N ARG A 150 -9.73 -1.20 -0.36
CA ARG A 150 -9.37 0.21 -0.14
C ARG A 150 -9.12 0.50 1.32
N GLU A 151 -9.93 -0.06 2.22
CA GLU A 151 -9.70 0.00 3.67
C GLU A 151 -8.35 -0.63 4.01
N ARG A 152 -8.07 -1.82 3.44
CA ARG A 152 -6.79 -2.51 3.62
C ARG A 152 -5.63 -1.66 3.12
N ALA A 153 -5.74 -1.06 1.94
CA ALA A 153 -4.68 -0.23 1.39
C ALA A 153 -4.38 1.02 2.22
N ARG A 154 -5.42 1.71 2.69
CA ARG A 154 -5.26 2.87 3.59
C ARG A 154 -4.61 2.51 4.91
N ILE A 155 -5.05 1.41 5.53
CA ILE A 155 -4.50 0.96 6.82
C ILE A 155 -3.05 0.51 6.65
N ILE A 156 -2.75 -0.30 5.62
CA ILE A 156 -1.40 -0.80 5.37
C ILE A 156 -0.43 0.33 5.05
N THR A 157 -0.83 1.33 4.26
CA THR A 157 0.05 2.48 3.96
C THR A 157 0.32 3.35 5.19
N ALA A 158 -0.54 3.30 6.21
CA ALA A 158 -0.33 3.99 7.48
C ALA A 158 0.65 3.26 8.42
N ILE A 159 1.07 2.04 8.10
CA ILE A 159 2.05 1.30 8.91
C ILE A 159 3.44 1.86 8.65
N ASP A 160 4.19 2.09 9.72
CA ASP A 160 5.56 2.58 9.63
C ASP A 160 6.43 1.68 8.73
N GLY A 161 7.31 2.30 7.95
CA GLY A 161 8.15 1.62 6.96
C GLY A 161 7.46 1.23 5.64
N VAL A 162 6.13 1.28 5.53
CA VAL A 162 5.43 1.02 4.26
C VAL A 162 5.39 2.30 3.42
N LYS A 163 5.98 2.27 2.23
CA LYS A 163 5.98 3.42 1.31
C LYS A 163 4.62 3.64 0.66
N ALA A 164 4.02 2.57 0.14
CA ALA A 164 2.70 2.59 -0.48
C ALA A 164 2.09 1.18 -0.47
N ALA A 165 0.78 1.10 -0.25
CA ALA A 165 0.00 -0.09 -0.55
C ALA A 165 -0.70 0.05 -1.89
N ILE A 166 -0.64 -0.97 -2.74
CA ILE A 166 -1.16 -0.98 -4.10
C ILE A 166 -2.04 -2.21 -4.31
N ILE A 167 -3.27 -2.02 -4.80
CA ILE A 167 -4.15 -3.14 -5.14
C ILE A 167 -3.61 -3.82 -6.39
N ILE A 168 -3.41 -5.14 -6.33
CA ILE A 168 -3.06 -5.94 -7.50
C ILE A 168 -4.37 -6.43 -8.16
N PRO A 169 -4.61 -6.13 -9.46
CA PRO A 169 -5.91 -6.38 -10.09
C PRO A 169 -6.07 -7.79 -10.67
N THR A 170 -4.99 -8.57 -10.73
CA THR A 170 -4.98 -9.87 -11.42
C THR A 170 -4.04 -10.87 -10.73
N ASP A 171 -4.15 -12.13 -11.14
CA ASP A 171 -3.41 -13.32 -10.67
C ASP A 171 -2.52 -13.86 -11.80
N GLY A 172 -1.70 -14.86 -11.49
CA GLY A 172 -0.92 -15.63 -12.44
C GLY A 172 0.13 -14.79 -13.17
N GLU A 173 0.41 -15.16 -14.40
CA GLU A 173 1.46 -14.51 -15.19
C GLU A 173 1.19 -13.02 -15.49
N GLU A 174 -0.09 -12.64 -15.62
CA GLU A 174 -0.47 -11.24 -15.79
C GLU A 174 -0.08 -10.39 -14.58
N SER A 175 -0.14 -10.98 -13.39
CA SER A 175 0.24 -10.29 -12.17
C SER A 175 1.75 -10.02 -12.12
N TYR A 176 2.57 -10.88 -12.72
CA TYR A 176 4.02 -10.65 -12.82
C TYR A 176 4.33 -9.51 -13.79
N ARG A 177 3.64 -9.45 -14.94
CA ARG A 177 3.75 -8.32 -15.87
C ARG A 177 3.30 -7.00 -15.25
N PHE A 178 2.26 -7.03 -14.42
CA PHE A 178 1.83 -5.86 -13.65
C PHE A 178 2.92 -5.41 -12.67
N ILE A 179 3.55 -6.35 -11.95
CA ILE A 179 4.67 -6.05 -11.04
C ILE A 179 5.87 -5.50 -11.82
N GLU A 180 6.22 -6.08 -12.96
CA GLU A 180 7.29 -5.59 -13.82
C GLU A 180 7.02 -4.13 -14.24
N GLY A 181 5.82 -3.85 -14.74
CA GLY A 181 5.42 -2.49 -15.11
C GLY A 181 5.39 -1.49 -13.94
N LEU A 182 5.36 -1.97 -12.70
CA LEU A 182 5.30 -1.13 -11.50
C LEU A 182 6.62 -0.40 -11.21
N PHE A 183 7.76 -1.01 -11.53
CA PHE A 183 9.09 -0.48 -11.21
C PHE A 183 9.78 0.09 -12.44
N VAL A 184 10.55 1.16 -12.27
CA VAL A 184 11.33 1.77 -13.38
C VAL A 184 12.30 0.77 -14.00
N GLU A 185 12.97 -0.03 -13.17
CA GLU A 185 13.92 -1.07 -13.62
C GLU A 185 13.23 -2.34 -14.13
N GLY A 186 11.91 -2.45 -14.01
CA GLY A 186 11.15 -3.65 -14.38
C GLY A 186 11.11 -4.73 -13.30
N TYR A 187 11.71 -4.52 -12.13
CA TYR A 187 11.71 -5.45 -11.02
C TYR A 187 12.01 -4.73 -9.68
N PRO A 188 11.58 -5.28 -8.53
CA PRO A 188 12.04 -4.85 -7.22
C PRO A 188 13.40 -5.47 -6.86
N ASP A 189 14.23 -4.78 -6.07
CA ASP A 189 15.50 -5.34 -5.58
C ASP A 189 15.23 -6.56 -4.66
N TYR A 190 14.22 -6.44 -3.79
CA TYR A 190 13.86 -7.47 -2.82
C TYR A 190 12.38 -7.84 -2.87
N TYR A 191 12.08 -9.13 -2.72
CA TYR A 191 10.73 -9.62 -2.45
C TYR A 191 10.67 -10.38 -1.11
N PHE A 192 9.74 -9.97 -0.25
CA PHE A 192 9.53 -10.55 1.08
C PHE A 192 8.31 -11.47 1.11
N PHE A 193 8.55 -12.74 1.38
CA PHE A 193 7.54 -13.75 1.66
C PHE A 193 7.20 -13.81 3.15
N GLY A 194 5.90 -13.89 3.44
CA GLY A 194 5.40 -14.30 4.74
C GLY A 194 5.77 -15.74 5.05
N TYR A 195 5.72 -16.09 6.33
CA TYR A 195 6.17 -17.38 6.84
C TYR A 195 5.48 -18.58 6.19
N ASP A 196 4.23 -18.45 5.74
CA ASP A 196 3.41 -19.51 5.16
C ASP A 196 3.50 -19.59 3.62
N GLN A 197 4.09 -18.58 2.98
CA GLN A 197 4.03 -18.44 1.52
C GLN A 197 4.96 -19.40 0.78
N LEU A 198 5.98 -19.94 1.45
CA LEU A 198 6.88 -20.96 0.90
C LEU A 198 6.77 -22.27 1.70
N ASP A 199 5.58 -22.61 2.23
CA ASP A 199 5.35 -23.89 2.89
C ASP A 199 5.42 -25.04 1.87
N PRO A 200 6.37 -25.99 2.01
CA PRO A 200 6.46 -27.14 1.11
C PRO A 200 5.22 -28.03 1.12
N ASN A 201 4.45 -28.02 2.22
CA ASN A 201 3.21 -28.79 2.34
C ASN A 201 2.01 -28.09 1.69
N GLN A 202 2.14 -26.79 1.39
CA GLN A 202 1.12 -25.98 0.74
C GLN A 202 1.75 -25.16 -0.39
N PRO A 203 2.25 -25.84 -1.45
CA PRO A 203 2.97 -25.17 -2.51
C PRO A 203 2.06 -24.18 -3.25
N SER A 204 2.58 -22.99 -3.47
CA SER A 204 1.91 -21.93 -4.22
C SER A 204 2.52 -21.82 -5.61
N GLY A 205 1.75 -22.18 -6.64
CA GLY A 205 2.17 -22.00 -8.04
C GLY A 205 2.46 -20.54 -8.38
N TRP A 206 1.71 -19.61 -7.76
CA TRP A 206 1.94 -18.17 -7.91
C TRP A 206 3.28 -17.74 -7.32
N ASN A 207 3.63 -18.19 -6.11
CA ASN A 207 4.92 -17.83 -5.50
C ASN A 207 6.10 -18.42 -6.28
N ARG A 208 5.97 -19.66 -6.76
CA ARG A 208 7.00 -20.30 -7.59
C ARG A 208 7.19 -19.56 -8.91
N GLY A 209 6.10 -19.30 -9.64
CA GLY A 209 6.17 -18.58 -10.91
C GLY A 209 6.69 -17.16 -10.76
N LEU A 210 6.35 -16.47 -9.66
CA LEU A 210 6.91 -15.16 -9.33
C LEU A 210 8.45 -15.23 -9.19
N MET A 211 8.96 -16.22 -8.45
CA MET A 211 10.41 -16.42 -8.30
C MET A 211 11.08 -16.71 -9.64
N GLU A 212 10.55 -17.66 -10.40
CA GLU A 212 11.05 -18.01 -11.75
C GLU A 212 11.07 -16.80 -12.70
N TYR A 213 10.10 -15.88 -12.55
CA TYR A 213 10.00 -14.68 -13.39
C TYR A 213 10.99 -13.57 -13.00
N PHE A 214 11.22 -13.34 -11.70
CA PHE A 214 11.95 -12.19 -11.19
C PHE A 214 13.38 -12.49 -10.71
N GLU A 215 13.70 -13.72 -10.34
CA GLU A 215 15.07 -14.12 -9.96
C GLU A 215 16.08 -13.86 -11.10
N PRO A 216 15.81 -14.22 -12.37
CA PRO A 216 16.75 -13.93 -13.46
C PRO A 216 16.92 -12.43 -13.76
N LYS A 217 15.99 -11.58 -13.28
CA LYS A 217 16.04 -10.12 -13.43
C LYS A 217 16.85 -9.44 -12.33
N GLY A 218 17.18 -10.17 -11.27
CA GLY A 218 17.99 -9.66 -10.15
C GLY A 218 17.22 -9.46 -8.84
N THR A 219 15.93 -9.84 -8.76
CA THR A 219 15.20 -9.79 -7.48
C THR A 219 15.69 -10.87 -6.53
N GLU A 220 16.09 -10.47 -5.33
CA GLU A 220 16.39 -11.40 -4.24
C GLU A 220 15.15 -11.70 -3.38
N PHE A 221 15.00 -12.95 -2.95
CA PHE A 221 13.83 -13.41 -2.20
C PHE A 221 14.16 -13.74 -0.75
N TYR A 222 13.37 -13.19 0.17
CA TYR A 222 13.52 -13.40 1.61
C TYR A 222 12.23 -13.95 2.20
N ARG A 223 12.31 -15.03 2.97
CA ARG A 223 11.18 -15.51 3.78
C ARG A 223 11.37 -15.06 5.21
N LEU A 224 10.43 -14.26 5.71
CA LEU A 224 10.46 -13.81 7.10
C LEU A 224 9.75 -14.81 8.03
N PRO A 225 10.26 -15.00 9.26
CA PRO A 225 9.68 -15.94 10.21
C PRO A 225 8.29 -15.46 10.67
N LYS A 226 7.49 -16.42 11.16
CA LYS A 226 6.21 -16.10 11.79
C LYS A 226 6.46 -15.29 13.07
N TYR A 227 5.65 -14.27 13.30
CA TYR A 227 5.61 -13.56 14.57
C TYR A 227 4.31 -13.85 15.31
N GLY A 228 4.44 -14.34 16.55
CA GLY A 228 3.31 -14.72 17.38
C GLY A 228 2.47 -15.86 16.81
N GLU A 229 1.35 -16.12 17.47
CA GLU A 229 0.42 -17.18 17.06
C GLU A 229 -0.84 -16.66 16.38
N VAL A 230 -1.07 -15.35 16.43
CA VAL A 230 -2.32 -14.73 15.97
C VAL A 230 -2.33 -14.56 14.45
N ASN A 231 -3.45 -14.93 13.84
CA ASN A 231 -3.80 -14.62 12.46
C ASN A 231 -5.26 -14.12 12.36
N SER A 232 -5.66 -13.64 11.19
CA SER A 232 -7.01 -13.11 10.96
C SER A 232 -8.12 -14.12 11.33
N SER A 233 -7.92 -15.42 11.09
CA SER A 233 -8.90 -16.45 11.44
C SER A 233 -9.07 -16.59 12.96
N ILE A 234 -7.96 -16.53 13.71
CA ILE A 234 -7.98 -16.56 15.19
C ILE A 234 -8.69 -15.33 15.74
N ILE A 235 -8.44 -14.13 15.19
CA ILE A 235 -9.12 -12.91 15.62
C ILE A 235 -10.63 -12.99 15.35
N LYS A 236 -11.03 -13.43 14.15
CA LYS A 236 -12.44 -13.65 13.81
C LYS A 236 -13.10 -14.61 14.80
N ALA A 237 -12.43 -15.72 15.14
CA ALA A 237 -12.93 -16.67 16.12
C ALA A 237 -13.07 -16.08 17.54
N ARG A 238 -12.11 -15.25 17.99
CA ARG A 238 -12.20 -14.55 19.28
C ARG A 238 -13.40 -13.59 19.33
N ILE A 239 -13.62 -12.81 18.27
CA ILE A 239 -14.76 -11.89 18.17
C ILE A 239 -16.10 -12.63 18.18
N ILE A 240 -16.19 -13.79 17.51
CA ILE A 240 -17.41 -14.61 17.52
C ILE A 240 -17.67 -15.16 18.92
N LYS A 241 -16.63 -15.61 19.62
CA LYS A 241 -16.74 -16.17 20.99
C LYS A 241 -17.01 -15.12 22.07
N SER A 242 -16.78 -13.83 21.81
CA SER A 242 -17.03 -12.76 22.78
C SER A 242 -18.46 -12.21 22.72
N ARG A 243 -19.30 -12.75 21.84
CA ARG A 243 -20.74 -12.47 21.76
C ARG A 243 -21.50 -13.47 22.60
#